data_AF-A0A7V9JBJ5-F1
#
_entry.id   AF-A0A7V9JBJ5-F1
#
_cell.length_a   1.000
_cell.length_b   1.000
_cell.length_c   1.000
_cell.angle_alpha   90.00
_cell.angle_beta   90.00
_cell.angle_gamma   90.00
#
_symmetry.space_group_name_H-M   'P 1'
#
loop_
_entity.id
_entity.type
_entity.pdbx_description
1 polymer ?
#
loop_
_entity_poly.entity_id
_entity_poly.type
_entity_poly.pdbx_seq_one_letter_code
_entity_poly.pdbx_strand_id
1 'polypeptide(L)'
;LTSCLAVEGWVDEVASGRPYADKAHALAWAGRSAEHLSDDELATALTRHPRIGEASQADDVEAAHSRREQSSVSTDGEAISALREGNVAYEHKFGRVFLIRAVGRSAEDVLSELRRRISNDDDTERAETVAQLREIALLRLSTALDPTPDAALEGGRA
;
A
#
# COMPACT_ATOMS: atom_id res chain seq x y z
N LEU A 1 -5.76 -0.25 -12.19
CA LEU A 1 -6.59 -0.47 -10.99
C LEU A 1 -6.10 -1.68 -10.21
N THR A 2 -6.05 -2.88 -10.80
CA THR A 2 -5.58 -4.11 -10.11
C THR A 2 -4.15 -4.00 -9.53
N SER A 3 -3.25 -3.26 -10.19
CA SER A 3 -1.91 -2.98 -9.64
C SER A 3 -1.91 -2.02 -8.43
N CYS A 4 -2.98 -1.26 -8.24
CA CYS A 4 -3.15 -0.33 -7.11
C CYS A 4 -3.68 -1.07 -5.88
N LEU A 5 -4.71 -1.89 -6.07
CA LEU A 5 -5.28 -2.77 -5.05
C LEU A 5 -5.83 -4.02 -5.75
N ALA A 6 -5.31 -5.19 -5.38
CA ALA A 6 -5.67 -6.48 -5.97
C ALA A 6 -6.95 -7.05 -5.34
N VAL A 7 -8.03 -6.27 -5.36
CA VAL A 7 -9.36 -6.62 -4.87
C VAL A 7 -10.37 -6.38 -5.99
N GLU A 8 -11.00 -7.44 -6.49
CA GLU A 8 -11.89 -7.37 -7.65
C GLU A 8 -13.08 -6.42 -7.42
N GLY A 9 -13.74 -6.51 -6.25
CA GLY A 9 -14.86 -5.63 -5.90
C GLY A 9 -14.47 -4.14 -5.93
N TRP A 10 -13.30 -3.79 -5.39
CA TRP A 10 -12.78 -2.44 -5.46
C TRP A 10 -12.47 -2.00 -6.90
N VAL A 11 -11.86 -2.88 -7.70
CA VAL A 11 -11.55 -2.58 -9.11
C VAL A 11 -12.83 -2.28 -9.89
N ASP A 12 -13.87 -3.09 -9.72
CA ASP A 12 -15.15 -2.94 -10.40
C ASP A 12 -15.90 -1.68 -9.95
N GLU A 13 -15.88 -1.38 -8.65
CA GLU A 13 -16.53 -0.19 -8.09
C GLU A 13 -15.86 1.11 -8.58
N VAL A 14 -14.53 1.14 -8.63
CA VAL A 14 -13.78 2.28 -9.19
C VAL A 14 -13.92 2.36 -10.71
N ALA A 15 -13.97 1.24 -11.42
CA ALA A 15 -14.17 1.25 -12.86
C ALA A 15 -15.58 1.75 -13.24
N SER A 16 -16.59 1.40 -12.44
CA SER A 16 -18.01 1.74 -12.67
C SER A 16 -18.36 3.17 -12.29
N GLY A 17 -17.56 3.83 -11.43
CA GLY A 17 -17.75 5.24 -11.06
C GLY A 17 -17.38 6.24 -12.15
N ARG A 18 -16.91 5.79 -13.31
CA ARG A 18 -16.50 6.65 -14.43
C ARG A 18 -17.72 7.17 -15.23
N PRO A 19 -17.61 8.34 -15.87
CA PRO A 19 -16.45 9.25 -15.88
C PRO A 19 -16.32 10.07 -14.59
N TYR A 20 -15.08 10.34 -14.19
CA TYR A 20 -14.76 11.26 -13.09
C TYR A 20 -14.55 12.67 -13.60
N ALA A 21 -14.91 13.68 -12.81
CA ALA A 21 -14.70 15.08 -13.16
C ALA A 21 -13.21 15.46 -13.21
N ASP A 22 -12.42 14.95 -12.26
CA ASP A 22 -10.98 15.17 -12.18
C ASP A 22 -10.29 14.04 -11.36
N LYS A 23 -8.96 14.14 -11.24
CA LYS A 23 -8.15 13.20 -10.44
C LYS A 23 -8.58 13.15 -8.98
N ALA A 24 -8.97 14.28 -8.38
CA ALA A 24 -9.36 14.34 -6.98
C ALA A 24 -10.68 13.58 -6.73
N HIS A 25 -11.65 13.68 -7.65
CA HIS A 25 -12.89 12.92 -7.60
C HIS A 25 -12.63 11.42 -7.76
N ALA A 26 -11.72 11.02 -8.66
CA ALA A 26 -11.34 9.62 -8.81
C ALA A 26 -10.70 9.05 -7.53
N LEU A 27 -9.77 9.79 -6.92
CA LEU A 27 -9.12 9.39 -5.66
C LEU A 27 -10.09 9.36 -4.48
N ALA A 28 -11.01 10.33 -4.39
CA ALA A 28 -12.02 10.35 -3.34
C ALA A 28 -12.98 9.16 -3.46
N TRP A 29 -13.43 8.83 -4.68
CA TRP A 29 -14.25 7.64 -4.93
C TRP A 29 -13.51 6.36 -4.55
N ALA A 30 -12.31 6.17 -5.10
CA ALA A 30 -11.47 5.02 -4.81
C ALA A 30 -11.14 4.85 -3.33
N GLY A 31 -10.99 5.95 -2.60
CA GLY A 31 -10.75 5.93 -1.16
C GLY A 31 -11.95 5.39 -0.38
N ARG A 32 -13.18 5.82 -0.73
CA ARG A 32 -14.41 5.33 -0.09
C ARG A 32 -14.66 3.85 -0.39
N SER A 33 -14.42 3.43 -1.62
CA SER A 33 -14.57 2.02 -2.02
C SER A 33 -13.63 1.09 -1.26
N ALA A 34 -12.47 1.59 -0.79
CA ALA A 34 -11.53 0.81 0.02
C ALA A 34 -11.87 0.77 1.53
N GLU A 35 -12.89 1.50 2.02
CA GLU A 35 -13.25 1.52 3.44
C GLU A 35 -13.95 0.23 3.90
N HIS A 36 -14.60 -0.48 2.97
CA HIS A 36 -15.52 -1.58 3.29
C HIS A 36 -15.00 -2.94 2.85
N LEU A 37 -13.67 -3.13 2.85
CA LEU A 37 -13.07 -4.43 2.53
C LEU A 37 -13.52 -5.49 3.52
N SER A 38 -14.02 -6.61 2.97
CA SER A 38 -14.24 -7.83 3.74
C SER A 38 -12.90 -8.44 4.19
N ASP A 39 -12.98 -9.38 5.14
CA ASP A 39 -11.78 -10.05 5.67
C ASP A 39 -11.06 -10.87 4.61
N ASP A 40 -11.81 -11.51 3.72
CA ASP A 40 -11.26 -12.30 2.61
C ASP A 40 -10.55 -11.41 1.57
N GLU A 41 -11.14 -10.25 1.26
CA GLU A 41 -10.52 -9.27 0.36
C GLU A 41 -9.26 -8.66 0.98
N LEU A 42 -9.30 -8.34 2.28
CA LEU A 42 -8.14 -7.86 3.01
C LEU A 42 -7.02 -8.91 3.01
N ALA A 43 -7.33 -10.17 3.35
CA ALA A 43 -6.36 -11.26 3.35
C ALA A 43 -5.73 -11.47 1.96
N THR A 44 -6.57 -11.47 0.92
CA THR A 44 -6.12 -11.58 -0.49
C THR A 44 -5.23 -10.42 -0.89
N ALA A 45 -5.59 -9.19 -0.53
CA ALA A 45 -4.78 -8.02 -0.82
C ALA A 45 -3.40 -8.13 -0.14
N LEU A 46 -3.36 -8.54 1.13
CA LEU A 46 -2.12 -8.66 1.91
C LEU A 46 -1.13 -9.68 1.33
N THR A 47 -1.58 -10.72 0.60
CA THR A 47 -0.64 -11.67 -0.04
C THR A 47 0.23 -11.04 -1.12
N ARG A 48 -0.13 -9.85 -1.62
CA ARG A 48 0.63 -9.07 -2.60
C ARG A 48 1.61 -8.09 -1.95
N HIS A 49 1.66 -8.02 -0.62
CA HIS A 49 2.54 -7.12 0.11
C HIS A 49 3.68 -7.90 0.78
N PRO A 50 4.92 -7.76 0.28
CA PRO A 50 6.07 -8.31 1.00
C PRO A 50 6.28 -7.58 2.32
N ARG A 51 6.98 -8.23 3.26
CA ARG A 51 7.31 -7.63 4.56
C ARG A 51 8.12 -6.34 4.38
N ILE A 52 7.94 -5.39 5.30
CA ILE A 52 8.81 -4.22 5.35
C ILE A 52 10.23 -4.66 5.76
N GLY A 53 11.23 -4.19 4.99
CA GLY A 53 12.63 -4.56 5.18
C GLY A 53 13.07 -5.83 4.43
N GLU A 54 12.16 -6.46 3.69
CA GLU A 54 12.44 -7.55 2.76
C GLU A 54 12.10 -7.06 1.35
N ALA A 55 13.10 -6.56 0.62
CA ALA A 55 12.88 -6.15 -0.76
C ALA A 55 12.67 -7.39 -1.65
N SER A 56 11.50 -7.49 -2.29
CA SER A 56 11.26 -8.51 -3.32
C SER A 56 12.26 -8.35 -4.47
N GLN A 57 12.94 -9.46 -4.79
CA GLN A 57 13.89 -9.57 -5.90
C GLN A 57 13.20 -9.88 -7.24
N ALA A 58 11.87 -9.96 -7.26
CA ALA A 58 11.13 -10.21 -8.49
C ALA A 58 11.13 -8.98 -9.42
N ASP A 59 11.01 -9.25 -10.72
CA ASP A 59 10.89 -8.26 -11.78
C ASP A 59 9.44 -8.12 -12.26
N ASP A 60 8.52 -7.96 -11.29
CA ASP A 60 7.10 -7.67 -11.56
C ASP A 60 6.70 -6.27 -11.05
N VAL A 61 5.47 -5.86 -11.39
CA VAL A 61 4.94 -4.52 -11.08
C VAL A 61 4.83 -4.31 -9.57
N GLU A 62 4.45 -5.36 -8.84
CA GLU A 62 4.30 -5.43 -7.40
C GLU A 62 5.64 -5.22 -6.68
N ALA A 63 6.70 -5.91 -7.12
CA ALA A 63 8.04 -5.71 -6.61
C ALA A 63 8.57 -4.31 -6.92
N ALA A 64 8.27 -3.77 -8.11
CA ALA A 64 8.62 -2.39 -8.45
C ALA A 64 7.89 -1.36 -7.54
N HIS A 65 6.62 -1.59 -7.22
CA HIS A 65 5.90 -0.78 -6.23
C HIS A 65 6.53 -0.87 -4.84
N SER A 66 6.78 -2.09 -4.36
CA SER A 66 7.40 -2.33 -3.05
C SER A 66 8.76 -1.63 -2.91
N ARG A 67 9.62 -1.71 -3.94
CA ARG A 67 10.94 -1.05 -3.94
C ARG A 67 10.81 0.48 -3.85
N ARG A 68 9.87 1.07 -4.59
CA ARG A 68 9.61 2.52 -4.53
C ARG A 68 9.06 2.93 -3.17
N GLU A 69 8.10 2.17 -2.65
CA GLU A 69 7.41 2.46 -1.40
C GLU A 69 8.33 2.37 -0.18
N GLN A 70 9.27 1.43 -0.18
CA GLN A 70 10.23 1.23 0.91
C GLN A 70 11.58 1.92 0.69
N SER A 71 11.72 2.79 -0.33
CA SER A 71 13.01 3.40 -0.70
C SER A 71 13.68 4.23 0.41
N SER A 72 12.91 4.74 1.37
CA SER A 72 13.41 5.50 2.53
C SER A 72 13.68 4.64 3.77
N VAL A 73 13.29 3.36 3.74
CA VAL A 73 13.52 2.42 4.83
C VAL A 73 14.90 1.80 4.62
N SER A 74 15.83 2.06 5.55
CA SER A 74 17.17 1.46 5.44
C SER A 74 17.09 -0.06 5.46
N THR A 75 17.93 -0.71 4.65
CA THR A 75 18.04 -2.18 4.61
C THR A 75 19.08 -2.74 5.58
N ASP A 76 19.75 -1.86 6.32
CA ASP A 76 20.78 -2.21 7.31
C ASP A 76 20.54 -1.48 8.66
N GLY A 77 21.30 -1.89 9.67
CA GLY A 77 21.27 -1.28 11.01
C GLY A 77 20.46 -2.05 12.06
N GLU A 78 20.37 -1.47 13.26
CA GLU A 78 19.68 -2.08 14.39
C GLU A 78 18.15 -2.07 14.17
N ALA A 79 17.62 -0.99 13.61
CA ALA A 79 16.19 -0.85 13.35
C ALA A 79 15.67 -1.93 12.40
N ILE A 80 16.41 -2.29 11.34
CA ILE A 80 15.96 -3.33 10.40
C ILE A 80 15.98 -4.73 11.04
N SER A 81 16.93 -4.99 11.94
CA SER A 81 17.01 -6.25 12.68
C SER A 81 15.80 -6.39 13.62
N ALA A 82 15.49 -5.33 14.36
CA ALA A 82 14.32 -5.27 15.22
C ALA A 82 12.99 -5.33 14.43
N LEU A 83 12.94 -4.77 13.21
CA LEU A 83 11.77 -4.89 12.32
C LEU A 83 11.54 -6.33 11.88
N ARG A 84 12.59 -7.10 11.56
CA ARG A 84 12.45 -8.51 11.19
C ARG A 84 11.85 -9.33 12.33
N GLU A 85 12.37 -9.18 13.54
CA GLU A 85 11.81 -9.83 14.73
C GLU A 85 10.36 -9.38 15.00
N GLY A 86 10.11 -8.08 14.87
CA GLY A 86 8.79 -7.49 15.00
C GLY A 86 7.77 -8.04 14.01
N ASN A 87 8.15 -8.22 12.73
CA ASN A 87 7.28 -8.80 11.71
C ASN A 87 6.86 -10.23 12.06
N VAL A 88 7.81 -11.05 12.55
CA VAL A 88 7.50 -12.43 12.98
C VAL A 88 6.55 -12.43 14.17
N ALA A 89 6.78 -11.57 15.16
CA ALA A 89 5.89 -11.45 16.32
C ALA A 89 4.49 -10.95 15.95
N TYR A 90 4.42 -9.98 15.02
CA TYR A 90 3.17 -9.45 14.49
C TYR A 90 2.37 -10.53 13.76
N GLU A 91 3.01 -11.29 12.87
CA GLU A 91 2.37 -12.40 12.15
C GLU A 91 1.88 -13.49 13.10
N HIS A 92 2.65 -13.84 14.13
CA HIS A 92 2.22 -14.81 15.14
C HIS A 92 0.97 -14.32 15.90
N LYS A 93 0.87 -13.01 16.19
CA LYS A 93 -0.27 -12.45 16.92
C LYS A 93 -1.53 -12.33 16.06
N PHE A 94 -1.40 -11.78 14.86
CA PHE A 94 -2.55 -11.36 14.03
C PHE A 94 -2.81 -12.29 12.83
N GLY A 95 -1.93 -13.25 12.55
CA GLY A 95 -2.06 -14.16 11.41
C GLY A 95 -1.93 -13.49 10.04
N ARG A 96 -1.36 -12.28 9.98
CA ARG A 96 -1.22 -11.46 8.76
C ARG A 96 0.06 -10.63 8.79
N VAL A 97 0.57 -10.23 7.62
CA VAL A 97 1.78 -9.40 7.53
C VAL A 97 1.55 -8.01 8.10
N PHE A 98 2.61 -7.40 8.67
CA PHE A 98 2.56 -6.01 9.09
C PHE A 98 2.53 -5.08 7.86
N LEU A 99 1.41 -4.38 7.66
CA LEU A 99 1.23 -3.45 6.55
C LEU A 99 1.28 -2.00 7.03
N ILE A 100 2.07 -1.17 6.34
CA ILE A 100 2.14 0.27 6.59
C ILE A 100 2.53 1.02 5.31
N ARG A 101 2.01 2.23 5.12
CA ARG A 101 2.45 3.12 4.04
C ARG A 101 3.87 3.62 4.35
N ALA A 102 4.85 3.02 3.71
CA ALA A 102 6.27 3.26 3.97
C ALA A 102 6.84 4.51 3.29
N VAL A 103 6.19 5.06 2.25
CA VAL A 103 6.66 6.26 1.54
C VAL A 103 6.91 7.40 2.53
N GLY A 104 8.15 7.89 2.60
CA GLY A 104 8.54 8.99 3.48
C GLY A 104 8.75 8.64 4.96
N ARG A 105 8.73 7.35 5.32
CA ARG A 105 9.05 6.87 6.68
C ARG A 105 10.46 6.29 6.73
N SER A 106 11.17 6.54 7.83
CA SER A 106 12.43 5.85 8.16
C SER A 106 12.18 4.43 8.70
N ALA A 107 13.24 3.64 8.85
CA ALA A 107 13.12 2.32 9.49
C ALA A 107 12.70 2.45 10.97
N GLU A 108 13.17 3.49 11.66
CA GLU A 108 12.83 3.80 13.04
C GLU A 108 11.35 4.18 13.19
N ASP A 109 10.81 4.98 12.26
CA ASP A 109 9.38 5.33 12.25
C ASP A 109 8.50 4.09 12.05
N VAL A 110 8.87 3.23 11.12
CA VAL A 110 8.16 1.96 10.88
C VAL A 110 8.24 1.06 12.11
N LEU A 111 9.40 0.96 12.76
CA LEU A 111 9.59 0.13 13.95
C LEU A 111 8.78 0.65 15.13
N SER A 112 8.73 1.97 15.31
CA SER A 112 7.89 2.61 16.32
C SER A 112 6.42 2.25 16.15
N GLU A 113 5.93 2.32 14.91
CA GLU A 113 4.55 1.96 14.58
C GLU A 113 4.27 0.48 14.77
N LEU A 114 5.20 -0.40 14.39
CA LEU A 114 5.08 -1.84 14.65
C LEU A 114 4.94 -2.10 16.15
N ARG A 115 5.80 -1.48 16.97
CA ARG A 115 5.78 -1.64 18.44
C ARG A 115 4.50 -1.08 19.07
N ARG A 116 3.95 0.01 18.53
CA ARG A 116 2.65 0.54 18.99
C ARG A 116 1.53 -0.43 18.64
N ARG A 117 1.45 -0.83 17.37
CA ARG A 117 0.36 -1.63 16.80
C ARG A 117 0.33 -3.07 17.27
N ILE A 118 1.48 -3.65 17.61
CA ILE A 118 1.51 -5.00 18.21
C ILE A 118 0.80 -5.08 19.56
N SER A 119 0.49 -3.94 20.19
CA SER A 119 -0.30 -3.89 21.43
C SER A 119 -1.81 -3.77 21.19
N ASN A 120 -2.25 -3.54 19.95
CA ASN A 120 -3.68 -3.45 19.59
C ASN A 120 -4.42 -4.79 19.78
N ASP A 121 -5.73 -4.72 20.00
CA ASP A 121 -6.64 -5.85 19.75
C ASP A 121 -6.84 -6.07 18.24
N ASP A 122 -7.43 -7.22 17.86
CA ASP A 122 -7.53 -7.60 16.46
C ASP A 122 -8.43 -6.66 15.65
N ASP A 123 -9.54 -6.19 16.22
CA ASP A 123 -10.49 -5.29 15.54
C ASP A 123 -9.85 -3.93 15.25
N THR A 124 -9.16 -3.36 16.24
CA THR A 124 -8.42 -2.11 16.10
C THR A 124 -7.31 -2.24 15.07
N GLU A 125 -6.56 -3.34 15.13
CA GLU A 125 -5.46 -3.57 14.20
C GLU A 125 -5.93 -3.81 12.77
N ARG A 126 -7.05 -4.52 12.61
CA ARG A 126 -7.71 -4.72 11.33
C ARG A 126 -8.13 -3.39 10.72
N ALA A 127 -8.80 -2.52 11.49
CA ALA A 127 -9.21 -1.21 11.02
C ALA A 127 -8.00 -0.36 10.58
N GLU A 128 -6.91 -0.40 11.35
CA GLU A 128 -5.69 0.32 11.02
C GLU A 128 -5.00 -0.25 9.77
N THR A 129 -4.99 -1.58 9.61
CA THR A 129 -4.45 -2.25 8.43
C THR A 129 -5.21 -1.86 7.17
N VAL A 130 -6.55 -1.81 7.22
CA VAL A 130 -7.38 -1.33 6.09
C VAL A 130 -7.06 0.13 5.75
N ALA A 131 -6.89 0.99 6.76
CA ALA A 131 -6.51 2.39 6.53
C ALA A 131 -5.14 2.50 5.84
N GLN A 132 -4.14 1.73 6.27
CA GLN A 132 -2.82 1.70 5.64
C GLN A 132 -2.87 1.16 4.20
N LEU A 133 -3.65 0.10 3.96
CA LEU A 133 -3.84 -0.46 2.61
C LEU A 133 -4.48 0.56 1.66
N ARG A 134 -5.49 1.28 2.14
CA ARG A 134 -6.12 2.38 1.41
C ARG A 134 -5.12 3.48 1.06
N GLU A 135 -4.29 3.93 2.00
CA GLU A 135 -3.24 4.93 1.72
C GLU A 135 -2.32 4.47 0.58
N ILE A 136 -1.87 3.21 0.62
CA ILE A 136 -1.00 2.63 -0.41
C ILE A 136 -1.71 2.60 -1.76
N ALA A 137 -2.95 2.10 -1.81
CA ALA A 137 -3.74 2.02 -3.03
C ALA A 137 -3.96 3.39 -3.67
N LEU A 138 -4.25 4.42 -2.85
CA LEU A 138 -4.44 5.79 -3.32
C LEU A 138 -3.15 6.42 -3.82
N LEU A 139 -2.01 6.16 -3.20
CA LEU A 139 -0.71 6.61 -3.71
C LEU A 139 -0.41 6.00 -5.08
N ARG A 140 -0.59 4.67 -5.22
CA ARG A 140 -0.39 3.96 -6.49
C ARG A 140 -1.32 4.49 -7.57
N LEU A 141 -2.60 4.69 -7.26
CA LEU A 141 -3.59 5.23 -8.19
C LEU A 141 -3.26 6.67 -8.59
N SER A 142 -2.88 7.50 -7.62
CA SER A 142 -2.48 8.89 -7.86
C SER A 142 -1.32 8.95 -8.87
N THR A 143 -0.28 8.15 -8.67
CA THR A 143 0.85 8.06 -9.61
C THR A 143 0.44 7.52 -10.98
N ALA A 144 -0.46 6.53 -11.04
CA ALA A 144 -0.94 5.98 -12.31
C ALA A 144 -1.83 6.95 -13.11
N LEU A 145 -2.47 7.91 -12.45
CA LEU A 145 -3.27 8.96 -13.08
C LEU A 145 -2.45 10.21 -13.44
N ASP A 146 -1.21 10.32 -12.96
CA ASP A 146 -0.33 11.40 -13.38
C ASP A 146 0.06 11.21 -14.86
N PRO A 147 -0.01 12.27 -15.67
CA PRO A 147 0.41 12.18 -17.07
C PRO A 147 1.88 11.77 -17.12
N THR A 148 2.17 10.72 -17.88
CA THR A 148 3.55 10.33 -18.16
C THR A 148 4.23 11.48 -18.91
N PRO A 149 5.49 11.83 -18.61
CA PRO A 149 6.17 12.99 -19.23
C PRO A 149 6.17 13.02 -20.77
N ASP A 150 5.90 11.89 -21.43
CA ASP A 150 5.95 11.74 -22.88
C ASP A 150 4.69 12.24 -23.63
N ALA A 151 3.56 12.43 -22.93
CA ALA A 151 2.31 12.87 -23.59
C ALA A 151 2.24 14.38 -23.86
N ALA A 152 3.22 15.17 -23.37
CA ALA A 152 3.22 16.63 -23.49
C ALA A 152 3.96 17.16 -24.73
N LEU A 153 4.65 16.31 -25.50
CA LEU A 153 5.49 16.75 -26.63
C LEU A 153 4.84 16.61 -28.02
N GLU A 154 3.69 15.95 -28.15
CA GLU A 154 3.01 15.78 -29.46
C GLU A 154 1.92 16.82 -29.77
N GLY A 155 1.78 17.87 -28.93
CA GLY A 155 0.77 18.93 -29.13
C GLY A 155 1.24 20.19 -29.88
N GLY A 156 2.50 20.23 -30.34
CA GLY A 156 3.15 21.47 -30.74
C GLY A 156 3.73 21.48 -32.15
N ARG A 157 2.96 21.11 -33.18
CA ARG A 157 3.26 21.46 -34.58
C ARG A 157 1.97 21.64 -35.39
N ALA A 158 1.55 22.89 -35.51
CA ALA A 158 0.77 23.41 -36.62
C ALA A 158 1.48 24.67 -37.14
#